data_AF-A0A3S4W367-F1
#
_entry.id   AF-A0A3S4W367-F1
#
_cell.length_a   1.000
_cell.length_b   1.000
_cell.length_c   1.000
_cell.angle_alpha   90.00
_cell.angle_beta   90.00
_cell.angle_gamma   90.00
#
_symmetry.space_group_name_H-M   'P 1'
#
loop_
_entity.id
_entity.type
_entity.pdbx_description
1 polymer ?
#
loop_
_entity_poly.entity_id
_entity_poly.type
_entity_poly.pdbx_seq_one_letter_code
_entity_poly.pdbx_strand_id
1 'polypeptide(L)'
;MNSQNQHMEHEVVILANGYKITNFTQTEKLPLYPIRGQVSQIPTSENLLKLKSVLCYDGYLTPVDQAKTSHCIGASHIRDNTNRTFSEQEQQETNKSSNKYCTKLDARCGYLRQSCPNSYSLFRA
;
A
#
# COMPACT_ATOMS: atom_id res chain seq x y z
N MET A 1 -3.59 11.05 -22.66
CA MET A 1 -2.96 11.29 -23.97
C MET A 1 -1.89 12.33 -23.76
N ASN A 2 -0.63 12.04 -24.12
CA ASN A 2 0.40 13.07 -24.12
C ASN A 2 -0.04 14.16 -25.11
N SER A 3 0.02 15.42 -24.69
CA SER A 3 -0.43 16.58 -25.46
C SER A 3 0.45 16.91 -26.67
N GLN A 4 1.29 15.97 -27.11
CA GLN A 4 2.07 16.05 -28.32
C GLN A 4 1.90 14.72 -29.05
N ASN A 5 1.32 14.79 -30.26
CA ASN A 5 1.04 13.66 -31.14
C ASN A 5 2.34 13.10 -31.74
N GLN A 6 3.24 12.61 -30.89
CA GLN A 6 4.54 12.11 -31.29
C GLN A 6 4.42 10.66 -31.77
N HIS A 7 4.84 10.41 -33.00
CA HIS A 7 4.97 9.08 -33.58
C HIS A 7 6.42 8.63 -33.52
N MET A 8 6.67 7.40 -33.07
CA MET A 8 8.00 6.81 -33.02
C MET A 8 7.92 5.35 -33.47
N GLU A 9 8.88 4.92 -34.28
CA GLU A 9 8.93 3.57 -34.86
C GLU A 9 10.12 2.79 -34.30
N HIS A 10 9.87 1.54 -33.93
CA HIS A 10 10.87 0.64 -33.35
C HIS A 10 10.55 -0.79 -33.82
N GLU A 11 11.59 -1.59 -34.03
CA GLU A 11 11.41 -3.01 -34.38
C GLU A 11 10.79 -3.83 -33.25
N VAL A 12 11.07 -3.44 -32.01
CA VAL A 12 10.61 -4.14 -30.80
C VAL A 12 10.05 -3.15 -29.78
N VAL A 13 8.91 -3.49 -29.20
CA VAL A 13 8.25 -2.72 -28.13
C VAL A 13 7.94 -3.64 -26.95
N ILE A 14 8.28 -3.21 -25.74
CA ILE A 14 7.96 -3.92 -24.49
C ILE A 14 6.87 -3.14 -23.74
N LEU A 15 5.76 -3.81 -23.45
CA LEU A 15 4.68 -3.24 -22.66
C LEU A 15 4.90 -3.54 -21.17
N ALA A 16 5.31 -2.52 -20.41
CA ALA A 16 5.57 -2.60 -18.96
C ALA A 16 4.78 -1.54 -18.16
N ASN A 17 3.53 -1.28 -18.55
CA ASN A 17 2.69 -0.20 -18.04
C ASN A 17 1.71 -0.61 -16.90
N GLY A 18 2.01 -1.70 -16.19
CA GLY A 18 1.26 -2.16 -15.01
C GLY A 18 -0.21 -2.51 -15.32
N TYR A 19 -1.14 -2.11 -14.44
CA TYR A 19 -2.57 -2.44 -14.60
C TYR A 19 -3.22 -1.90 -15.88
N LYS A 20 -2.58 -0.93 -16.57
CA LYS A 20 -3.05 -0.39 -17.85
C LYS A 20 -2.66 -1.25 -19.04
N ILE A 21 -2.05 -2.41 -18.81
CA ILE A 21 -1.58 -3.31 -19.87
C ILE A 21 -2.70 -3.73 -20.81
N THR A 22 -3.95 -3.82 -20.35
CA THR A 22 -5.12 -4.19 -21.16
C THR A 22 -5.71 -3.04 -21.98
N ASN A 23 -5.13 -1.83 -21.93
CA ASN A 23 -5.62 -0.67 -22.67
C ASN A 23 -5.24 -0.67 -24.17
N PHE A 24 -4.52 -1.69 -24.65
CA PHE A 24 -4.21 -1.86 -26.06
C PHE A 24 -5.04 -3.01 -26.64
N THR A 25 -5.49 -2.89 -27.88
CA THR A 25 -6.29 -3.92 -28.56
C THR A 25 -5.57 -5.28 -28.60
N GLN A 26 -4.24 -5.28 -28.70
CA GLN A 26 -3.40 -6.48 -28.71
C GLN A 26 -3.44 -7.24 -27.38
N THR A 27 -3.70 -6.56 -26.26
CA THR A 27 -3.61 -7.10 -24.90
C THR A 27 -4.92 -7.04 -24.12
N GLU A 28 -5.99 -6.53 -24.73
CA GLU A 28 -7.33 -6.38 -24.11
C GLU A 28 -7.89 -7.71 -23.58
N LYS A 29 -7.63 -8.83 -24.27
CA LYS A 29 -8.16 -10.15 -23.91
C LYS A 29 -7.35 -10.89 -22.85
N LEU A 30 -6.26 -10.29 -22.37
CA LEU A 30 -5.49 -10.89 -21.28
C LEU A 30 -6.34 -10.92 -20.01
N PRO A 31 -6.37 -12.03 -19.24
CA PRO A 31 -7.19 -12.16 -18.04
C PRO A 31 -6.56 -11.43 -16.84
N LEU A 32 -6.33 -10.13 -17.00
CA LEU A 32 -5.70 -9.25 -16.01
C LEU A 32 -6.70 -8.17 -15.58
N TYR A 33 -6.71 -7.85 -14.30
CA TYR A 33 -7.60 -6.84 -13.73
C TYR A 33 -6.89 -6.03 -12.63
N PRO A 34 -7.26 -4.76 -12.43
CA PRO A 34 -6.62 -3.91 -11.44
C PRO A 34 -7.02 -4.30 -10.02
N ILE A 35 -6.03 -4.35 -9.13
CA ILE A 35 -6.24 -4.37 -7.68
C ILE A 35 -5.76 -3.03 -7.12
N ARG A 36 -6.69 -2.28 -6.53
CA ARG A 36 -6.35 -1.11 -5.74
C ARG A 36 -5.98 -1.53 -4.33
N GLY A 37 -4.89 -0.95 -3.84
CA GLY A 37 -4.54 -0.99 -2.43
C GLY A 37 -4.05 0.38 -1.95
N GLN A 38 -4.50 0.76 -0.76
CA GLN A 38 -4.05 1.92 -0.03
C GLN A 38 -3.13 1.48 1.11
N VAL A 39 -1.98 2.15 1.19
CA VAL A 39 -1.01 1.97 2.26
C VAL A 39 -1.00 3.25 3.09
N SER A 40 -0.96 3.09 4.40
CA SER A 40 -0.90 4.18 5.35
C SER A 40 0.51 4.31 5.91
N GLN A 41 0.93 5.54 6.16
CA GLN A 41 2.07 5.79 7.05
C GLN A 41 1.56 6.03 8.46
N ILE A 42 2.25 5.45 9.44
CA ILE A 42 2.00 5.71 10.86
C ILE A 42 3.28 6.20 11.52
N PRO A 43 3.20 7.13 12.50
CA PRO A 43 4.37 7.54 13.25
C PRO A 43 4.96 6.35 14.02
N THR A 44 6.28 6.38 14.20
CA THR A 44 6.96 5.40 15.05
C THR A 44 6.62 5.62 16.53
N SER A 45 6.89 4.60 17.35
CA SER A 45 6.82 4.66 18.81
C SER A 45 7.99 3.86 19.39
N GLU A 46 8.31 4.03 20.68
CA GLU A 46 9.39 3.27 21.35
C GLU A 46 9.28 1.75 21.15
N ASN A 47 8.03 1.29 21.03
CA ASN A 47 7.69 -0.10 20.85
C ASN A 47 7.84 -0.54 19.40
N LEU A 48 7.38 0.27 18.45
CA LEU A 48 7.50 -0.02 17.02
C LEU A 48 8.94 0.12 16.52
N LEU A 49 9.77 0.95 17.15
CA LEU A 49 11.21 1.05 16.87
C LEU A 49 11.97 -0.27 17.07
N LYS A 50 11.43 -1.19 17.88
CA LYS A 50 12.04 -2.51 18.12
C LYS A 50 11.77 -3.50 17.00
N LEU A 51 10.86 -3.18 16.08
CA LEU A 51 10.50 -4.06 14.98
C LEU A 51 11.65 -4.16 13.97
N LYS A 52 12.24 -5.36 13.84
CA LYS A 52 13.40 -5.62 12.96
C LYS A 52 13.04 -6.25 11.61
N SER A 53 11.82 -6.78 11.48
CA SER A 53 11.35 -7.50 10.30
C SER A 53 9.93 -7.09 9.94
N VAL A 54 9.52 -7.35 8.70
CA VAL A 54 8.12 -7.15 8.28
C VAL A 54 7.22 -8.12 9.05
N LEU A 55 6.12 -7.62 9.59
CA LEU A 55 5.04 -8.46 10.13
C LEU A 55 4.00 -8.68 9.05
N CYS A 56 3.70 -9.94 8.76
CA CYS A 56 2.64 -10.33 7.83
C CYS A 56 1.44 -10.87 8.62
N TYR A 57 0.27 -10.33 8.34
CA TYR A 57 -1.03 -10.78 8.83
C TYR A 57 -2.03 -10.69 7.67
N ASP A 58 -3.32 -10.49 7.94
CA ASP A 58 -4.30 -10.05 6.93
C ASP A 58 -4.05 -8.57 6.57
N GLY A 59 -2.84 -8.31 6.06
CA GLY A 59 -2.15 -7.02 5.99
C GLY A 59 -0.66 -7.16 6.33
N TYR A 60 0.07 -6.05 6.37
CA TYR A 60 1.48 -6.02 6.69
C TYR A 60 1.87 -4.73 7.42
N LEU A 61 2.94 -4.80 8.21
CA LEU A 61 3.58 -3.67 8.85
C LEU A 61 5.08 -3.76 8.65
N THR A 62 5.69 -2.71 8.11
CA THR A 62 7.13 -2.65 7.89
C THR A 62 7.86 -2.17 9.15
N PRO A 63 9.16 -2.49 9.30
CA PRO A 63 10.07 -1.76 10.18
C PRO A 63 10.06 -0.27 9.89
N VAL A 64 10.65 0.49 10.81
CA VAL A 64 10.74 1.94 10.68
C VAL A 64 11.54 2.32 9.44
N ASP A 65 11.16 3.42 8.80
CA ASP A 65 11.87 4.00 7.66
C ASP A 65 13.31 4.43 8.01
N GLN A 66 14.08 4.78 6.99
CA GLN A 66 15.48 5.19 7.17
C GLN A 66 15.63 6.45 8.03
N ALA A 67 14.65 7.36 7.96
CA ALA A 67 14.59 8.55 8.81
C ALA A 67 14.19 8.24 10.26
N LYS A 68 13.80 7.00 10.56
CA LYS A 68 13.34 6.52 11.88
C LYS A 68 12.14 7.29 12.42
N THR A 69 11.24 7.73 11.54
CA THR A 69 10.06 8.54 11.89
C THR A 69 8.76 7.80 11.68
N SER A 70 8.70 6.87 10.72
CA SER A 70 7.42 6.30 10.27
C SER A 70 7.52 4.83 9.89
N HIS A 71 6.38 4.15 9.91
CA HIS A 71 6.20 2.78 9.40
C HIS A 71 5.15 2.78 8.30
N CYS A 72 5.26 1.85 7.35
CA CYS A 72 4.21 1.60 6.38
C CYS A 72 3.33 0.45 6.86
N ILE A 73 2.02 0.66 6.77
CA ILE A 73 1.02 -0.32 7.13
C ILE A 73 -0.03 -0.43 6.05
N GLY A 74 -0.40 -1.65 5.70
CA GLY A 74 -1.32 -1.85 4.60
C GLY A 74 -1.69 -3.30 4.40
N ALA A 75 -2.28 -3.65 3.27
CA ALA A 75 -2.96 -2.71 2.38
C ALA A 75 -4.44 -3.07 2.32
N SER A 76 -5.29 -2.11 1.98
CA SER A 76 -6.62 -2.44 1.48
C SER A 76 -6.51 -3.28 0.20
N HIS A 77 -7.56 -4.03 -0.11
CA HIS A 77 -7.61 -4.91 -1.28
C HIS A 77 -8.95 -4.78 -1.98
N ILE A 78 -9.02 -3.86 -2.96
CA ILE A 78 -10.24 -3.57 -3.72
C ILE A 78 -10.03 -3.98 -5.18
N ARG A 79 -10.84 -4.94 -5.63
CA ARG A 79 -10.83 -5.44 -7.01
C ARG A 79 -11.47 -4.45 -7.97
N ASP A 80 -11.06 -4.50 -9.23
CA ASP A 80 -11.64 -3.75 -10.35
C ASP A 80 -11.72 -2.24 -10.12
N ASN A 81 -10.78 -1.72 -9.34
CA ASN A 81 -10.74 -0.32 -8.96
C ASN A 81 -9.41 0.29 -9.37
N THR A 82 -9.48 1.36 -10.16
CA THR A 82 -8.31 2.13 -10.61
C THR A 82 -8.24 3.52 -10.00
N ASN A 83 -9.17 3.85 -9.10
CA ASN A 83 -9.17 5.12 -8.40
C ASN A 83 -7.85 5.25 -7.62
N ARG A 84 -7.31 6.47 -7.56
CA ARG A 84 -6.10 6.82 -6.82
C ARG A 84 -6.34 7.85 -5.73
N THR A 85 -7.58 8.32 -5.55
CA THR A 85 -7.92 9.24 -4.47
C THR A 85 -7.78 8.54 -3.13
N PHE A 86 -7.36 9.26 -2.11
CA PHE A 86 -7.37 8.77 -0.73
C PHE A 86 -8.78 8.34 -0.31
N SER A 87 -8.85 7.30 0.52
CA SER A 87 -10.08 6.83 1.16
C SER A 87 -9.87 6.76 2.67
N GLU A 88 -10.62 7.58 3.41
CA GLU A 88 -10.64 7.55 4.86
C GLU A 88 -11.16 6.21 5.41
N GLN A 89 -12.08 5.55 4.69
CA GLN A 89 -12.59 4.25 5.08
C GLN A 89 -11.50 3.18 5.03
N GLU A 90 -10.75 3.10 3.93
CA GLU A 90 -9.62 2.17 3.77
C GLU A 90 -8.53 2.41 4.84
N GLN A 91 -8.31 3.68 5.19
CA GLN A 91 -7.41 4.10 6.26
C GLN A 91 -7.86 3.56 7.63
N GLN A 92 -9.15 3.73 7.97
CA GLN A 92 -9.71 3.25 9.23
C GLN A 92 -9.69 1.72 9.32
N GLU A 93 -10.00 1.02 8.24
CA GLU A 93 -9.98 -0.44 8.18
C GLU A 93 -8.57 -1.01 8.40
N THR A 94 -7.57 -0.45 7.73
CA THR A 94 -6.16 -0.82 7.92
C THR A 94 -5.73 -0.64 9.38
N ASN A 95 -6.11 0.47 10.00
CA ASN A 95 -5.79 0.75 11.40
C ASN A 95 -6.52 -0.21 12.36
N LYS A 96 -7.77 -0.56 12.09
CA LYS A 96 -8.55 -1.54 12.89
C LYS A 96 -7.93 -2.93 12.83
N SER A 97 -7.58 -3.41 11.64
CA SER A 97 -6.93 -4.71 11.44
C SER A 97 -5.58 -4.74 12.17
N SER A 98 -4.76 -3.71 12.01
CA SER A 98 -3.50 -3.58 12.73
C SER A 98 -3.66 -3.66 14.24
N ASN A 99 -4.55 -2.85 14.82
CA ASN A 99 -4.76 -2.83 16.26
C ASN A 99 -5.19 -4.21 16.79
N LYS A 100 -6.01 -4.96 16.03
CA LYS A 100 -6.41 -6.33 16.38
C LYS A 100 -5.23 -7.30 16.42
N TYR A 101 -4.26 -7.17 15.53
CA TYR A 101 -3.09 -8.06 15.50
C TYR A 101 -1.98 -7.59 16.46
N CYS A 102 -1.78 -6.29 16.61
CA CYS A 102 -0.89 -5.72 17.63
C CYS A 102 -1.36 -6.07 19.05
N THR A 103 -2.65 -5.96 19.37
CA THR A 103 -3.18 -6.38 20.70
C THR A 103 -3.11 -7.89 20.92
N LYS A 104 -3.19 -8.72 19.87
CA LYS A 104 -2.97 -10.17 19.99
C LYS A 104 -1.49 -10.53 20.17
N LEU A 105 -0.58 -9.76 19.57
CA LEU A 105 0.85 -9.85 19.85
C LEU A 105 1.15 -9.38 21.27
N ASP A 106 0.43 -8.37 21.77
CA ASP A 106 0.49 -7.87 23.16
C ASP A 106 0.13 -8.98 24.17
N ALA A 107 -0.89 -9.79 23.90
CA ALA A 107 -1.29 -10.91 24.78
C ALA A 107 -0.28 -12.08 24.86
N ARG A 108 0.72 -12.14 23.97
CA ARG A 108 1.85 -13.09 24.06
C ARG A 108 3.21 -12.42 24.27
N CYS A 109 3.30 -11.10 24.14
CA CYS A 109 4.57 -10.36 24.08
C CYS A 109 4.58 -9.02 24.84
N GLY A 110 3.52 -8.67 25.58
CA GLY A 110 3.49 -7.59 26.57
C GLY A 110 3.76 -6.17 26.06
N TYR A 111 3.45 -5.86 24.81
CA TYR A 111 3.67 -4.56 24.17
C TYR A 111 2.41 -4.00 23.47
N LEU A 112 1.93 -2.83 23.95
CA LEU A 112 1.25 -1.71 23.24
C LEU A 112 -0.17 -1.29 23.72
N ARG A 113 -0.22 -0.37 24.71
CA ARG A 113 -1.26 0.67 24.77
C ARG A 113 -0.64 2.03 24.43
N GLN A 114 -0.78 2.51 23.18
CA GLN A 114 -0.89 3.95 22.97
C GLN A 114 -1.51 4.31 21.62
N SER A 115 -2.52 5.17 21.70
CA SER A 115 -3.23 5.78 20.59
C SER A 115 -2.34 6.84 19.93
N CYS A 116 -2.02 6.70 18.65
CA CYS A 116 -1.31 7.73 17.89
C CYS A 116 -2.30 8.59 17.08
N PRO A 117 -2.23 9.94 17.18
CA PRO A 117 -3.04 10.84 16.36
C PRO A 117 -2.39 11.09 14.99
N ASN A 118 -3.22 10.94 13.95
CA ASN A 118 -3.22 11.55 12.63
C ASN A 118 -1.90 12.20 12.11
N SER A 119 -1.19 11.47 11.26
CA SER A 119 -0.38 12.05 10.17
C SER A 119 -0.39 11.06 9.01
N TYR A 120 -1.18 11.32 7.97
CA TYR A 120 -1.37 10.40 6.84
C TYR A 120 -0.76 10.97 5.56
N SER A 121 0.15 10.23 4.95
CA SER A 121 0.61 10.51 3.59
C SER A 121 0.41 9.27 2.71
N LEU A 122 -0.01 9.50 1.47
CA LEU A 122 -0.31 8.47 0.49
C LEU A 122 1.01 7.99 -0.14
N PHE A 123 1.42 6.74 0.10
CA PHE A 123 2.54 6.18 -0.64
C PHE A 123 2.08 5.81 -2.05
N ARG A 124 2.69 6.45 -3.06
CA ARG A 124 2.49 6.14 -4.47
C ARG A 124 3.42 4.99 -4.86
N ALA A 125 2.85 3.89 -5.33
CA ALA A 125 3.56 2.95 -6.21
C ALA A 125 3.29 3.33 -7.68
#